data_AF-A0A9E5H458-F1
#
_entry.id   AF-A0A9E5H458-F1
#
_cell.length_a   1.000
_cell.length_b   1.000
_cell.length_c   1.000
_cell.angle_alpha   90.00
_cell.angle_beta   90.00
_cell.angle_gamma   90.00
#
_symmetry.space_group_name_H-M   'P 1'
#
loop_
_entity.id
_entity.type
_entity.pdbx_description
1 polymer ?
#
loop_
_entity_poly.entity_id
_entity_poly.type
_entity_poly.pdbx_seq_one_letter_code
_entity_poly.pdbx_strand_id
1 'polypeptide(L)'
;MKKSLLISFIFLLTMTVIFSQEKKKQYNIRTIAFYNLENLFDTINDLTINDEASPMMELKSNKSKVYWQKINNMASVISQIGADKTNTSPAIIGVSEVENLSVLEDLVKSEHLAKMDYGIVHYDSPDKRGIDVALLYQKRYFKPVYHETFNPNIYREGYKVYTRDQLLVSGYLDDELIHVIVNHWPSRSGGEAKSRPSREKAAFQNTKIIEQVREKDPNAKIMIMGDFNDDPTNSSFKNVLKTKEKKEDVVKNDIFNPFEEMHKKGFNTLGYRDNINLFDMVLISEPLLEKGEKDFSTYKMFKAMIFNKRFLTGRIGQYKGYPFRSFADGGFTGGYSDHYPVYIYLIKEKK
;
A
#
# COMPACT_ATOMS: atom_id res chain seq x y z
N MET A 1 -15.74 66.30 -28.97
CA MET A 1 -16.56 65.61 -27.94
C MET A 1 -16.79 64.12 -28.22
N LYS A 2 -17.05 63.66 -29.46
CA LYS A 2 -17.26 62.22 -29.75
C LYS A 2 -16.01 61.32 -29.60
N LYS A 3 -14.80 61.83 -29.84
CA LYS A 3 -13.54 61.05 -29.69
C LYS A 3 -13.08 60.87 -28.24
N SER A 4 -13.40 61.79 -27.33
CA SER A 4 -13.04 61.69 -25.91
C SER A 4 -13.90 60.68 -25.14
N LEU A 5 -15.18 60.54 -25.54
CA LEU A 5 -16.10 59.52 -25.00
C LEU A 5 -15.66 58.09 -25.36
N LEU A 6 -15.11 57.87 -26.56
CA LEU A 6 -14.66 56.55 -27.01
C LEU A 6 -13.43 56.05 -26.24
N ILE A 7 -12.48 56.96 -25.95
CA ILE A 7 -11.26 56.64 -25.18
C ILE A 7 -11.61 56.34 -23.72
N SER A 8 -12.55 57.08 -23.13
CA SER A 8 -13.01 56.82 -21.76
C SER A 8 -13.75 55.49 -21.63
N PHE A 9 -14.45 55.05 -22.68
CA PHE A 9 -15.15 53.75 -22.71
C PHE A 9 -14.18 52.56 -22.83
N ILE A 10 -13.09 52.71 -23.60
CA ILE A 10 -12.03 51.70 -23.73
C ILE A 10 -11.22 51.59 -22.42
N PHE A 11 -11.01 52.69 -21.71
CA PHE A 11 -10.35 52.68 -20.39
C PHE A 11 -11.22 52.03 -19.31
N LEU A 12 -12.55 52.18 -19.38
CA LEU A 12 -13.48 51.51 -18.48
C LEU A 12 -13.56 50.00 -18.76
N LEU A 13 -13.51 49.60 -20.03
CA LEU A 13 -13.57 48.19 -20.45
C LEU A 13 -12.28 47.40 -20.13
N THR A 14 -11.15 48.09 -19.96
CA THR A 14 -9.86 47.46 -19.60
C THR A 14 -9.71 47.30 -18.08
N MET A 15 -10.36 48.15 -17.28
CA MET A 15 -10.36 48.02 -15.80
C MET A 15 -11.24 46.89 -15.27
N THR A 16 -12.24 46.43 -16.03
CA THR A 16 -13.10 45.30 -15.64
C THR A 16 -12.48 43.93 -15.88
N VAL A 17 -11.35 43.84 -16.60
CA VAL A 17 -10.66 42.56 -16.90
C VAL A 17 -9.58 42.20 -15.86
N ILE A 18 -9.35 43.07 -14.86
CA ILE A 18 -8.24 42.89 -13.89
C ILE A 18 -8.68 42.12 -12.63
N PHE A 19 -9.97 41.86 -12.42
CA PHE A 19 -10.49 41.28 -11.17
C PHE A 19 -11.17 39.91 -11.29
N SER A 20 -10.60 38.98 -12.07
CA SER A 20 -10.93 37.56 -11.90
C SER A 20 -9.76 36.65 -12.26
N GLN A 21 -8.74 36.65 -11.41
CA GLN A 21 -7.91 35.47 -11.24
C GLN A 21 -8.33 34.86 -9.90
N GLU A 22 -9.25 33.90 -9.93
CA GLU A 22 -9.40 32.99 -8.80
C GLU A 22 -8.01 32.46 -8.46
N LYS A 23 -7.53 32.72 -7.24
CA LYS A 23 -6.26 32.15 -6.77
C LYS A 23 -6.37 30.65 -6.97
N LYS A 24 -5.55 30.09 -7.87
CA LYS A 24 -5.52 28.64 -8.09
C LYS A 24 -5.22 27.98 -6.75
N LYS A 25 -6.20 27.24 -6.24
CA LYS A 25 -6.05 26.43 -5.03
C LYS A 25 -4.83 25.53 -5.18
N GLN A 26 -3.91 25.62 -4.24
CA GLN A 26 -2.74 24.74 -4.20
C GLN A 26 -3.05 23.57 -3.28
N TYR A 27 -2.52 22.39 -3.60
CA TYR A 27 -2.75 21.18 -2.81
C TYR A 27 -1.44 20.55 -2.39
N ASN A 28 -1.39 20.04 -1.16
CA ASN A 28 -0.45 19.03 -0.73
C ASN A 28 -0.91 17.67 -1.25
N ILE A 29 -0.01 16.91 -1.84
CA ILE A 29 -0.27 15.55 -2.33
C ILE A 29 0.67 14.61 -1.58
N ARG A 30 0.11 13.56 -0.99
CA ARG A 30 0.85 12.47 -0.33
C ARG A 30 0.52 11.16 -1.00
N THR A 31 1.56 10.40 -1.33
CA THR A 31 1.41 9.03 -1.83
C THR A 31 1.47 8.08 -0.67
N ILE A 32 0.45 7.21 -0.55
CA ILE A 32 0.40 6.11 0.42
C ILE A 32 0.37 4.81 -0.38
N ALA A 33 1.28 3.90 -0.11
CA ALA A 33 1.50 2.72 -0.94
C ALA A 33 1.52 1.41 -0.15
N PHE A 34 1.37 0.30 -0.86
CA PHE A 34 1.68 -1.02 -0.37
C PHE A 34 2.48 -1.81 -1.42
N TYR A 35 3.44 -2.61 -0.96
CA TYR A 35 4.22 -3.48 -1.84
C TYR A 35 4.65 -4.79 -1.16
N ASN A 36 4.27 -5.93 -1.74
CA ASN A 36 4.83 -7.23 -1.42
C ASN A 36 6.24 -7.35 -2.05
N LEU A 37 7.27 -7.57 -1.22
CA LEU A 37 8.68 -7.56 -1.65
C LEU A 37 9.19 -8.93 -2.12
N GLU A 38 8.33 -9.95 -2.21
CA GLU A 38 8.61 -11.32 -2.66
C GLU A 38 9.83 -11.96 -1.98
N ASN A 39 9.65 -12.44 -0.75
CA ASN A 39 10.70 -13.03 0.07
C ASN A 39 11.98 -12.16 0.10
N LEU A 40 11.90 -10.94 0.62
CA LEU A 40 13.09 -10.13 0.91
C LEU A 40 13.80 -10.68 2.16
N PHE A 41 14.67 -11.66 1.91
CA PHE A 41 15.47 -12.37 2.89
C PHE A 41 16.95 -12.02 2.69
N ASP A 42 17.71 -12.01 3.78
CA ASP A 42 19.16 -11.91 3.79
C ASP A 42 19.82 -13.27 3.44
N THR A 43 21.08 -13.43 3.79
CA THR A 43 21.90 -14.57 3.35
C THR A 43 22.40 -15.44 4.51
N ILE A 44 21.90 -15.17 5.72
CA ILE A 44 22.32 -15.72 6.98
C ILE A 44 21.19 -16.61 7.50
N ASN A 45 21.51 -17.85 7.83
CA ASN A 45 20.52 -18.81 8.32
C ASN A 45 20.15 -18.53 9.78
N ASP A 46 18.87 -18.26 10.05
CA ASP A 46 18.32 -18.21 11.39
C ASP A 46 17.75 -19.57 11.82
N LEU A 47 18.46 -20.23 12.76
CA LEU A 47 18.10 -21.57 13.26
C LEU A 47 16.80 -21.61 14.08
N THR A 48 16.18 -20.48 14.38
CA THR A 48 14.93 -20.40 15.16
C THR A 48 13.67 -20.42 14.29
N ILE A 49 13.82 -20.18 12.99
CA ILE A 49 12.77 -20.16 11.98
C ILE A 49 13.15 -21.08 10.81
N ASN A 50 12.25 -21.20 9.83
CA ASN A 50 12.45 -21.96 8.60
C ASN A 50 12.66 -21.00 7.42
N ASP A 51 13.66 -20.14 7.54
CA ASP A 51 14.14 -19.22 6.50
C ASP A 51 14.94 -19.94 5.40
N GLU A 52 15.50 -21.12 5.70
CA GLU A 52 16.18 -21.99 4.74
C GLU A 52 15.28 -22.40 3.56
N ALA A 53 13.96 -22.41 3.76
CA ALA A 53 12.96 -22.63 2.71
C ALA A 53 12.69 -21.39 1.83
N SER A 54 13.39 -20.28 2.05
CA SER A 54 13.31 -19.10 1.19
C SER A 54 14.09 -19.31 -0.11
N PRO A 55 13.62 -18.72 -1.24
CA PRO A 55 14.36 -18.80 -2.51
C PRO A 55 15.79 -18.27 -2.42
N MET A 56 16.05 -17.29 -1.53
CA MET A 56 17.40 -16.75 -1.30
C MET A 56 18.33 -17.81 -0.71
N MET A 57 17.84 -18.58 0.26
CA MET A 57 18.63 -19.59 0.96
C MET A 57 18.83 -20.86 0.13
N GLU A 58 17.89 -21.18 -0.76
CA GLU A 58 18.00 -22.29 -1.73
C GLU A 58 19.06 -22.07 -2.83
N LEU A 59 19.50 -20.83 -3.06
CA LEU A 59 20.52 -20.53 -4.07
C LEU A 59 21.85 -21.24 -3.76
N LYS A 60 22.37 -21.99 -4.73
CA LYS A 60 23.64 -22.72 -4.60
C LYS A 60 24.88 -21.82 -4.56
N SER A 61 24.80 -20.61 -5.11
CA SER A 61 25.94 -19.67 -5.17
C SER A 61 25.44 -18.22 -5.33
N ASN A 62 26.34 -17.25 -5.15
CA ASN A 62 26.10 -15.82 -5.39
C ASN A 62 24.99 -15.16 -4.55
N LYS A 63 24.59 -15.75 -3.41
CA LYS A 63 23.55 -15.22 -2.50
C LYS A 63 23.72 -13.73 -2.20
N SER A 64 24.92 -13.32 -1.78
CA SER A 64 25.22 -11.92 -1.45
C SER A 64 25.01 -10.97 -2.64
N LYS A 65 25.42 -11.36 -3.85
CA LYS A 65 25.21 -10.56 -5.06
C LYS A 65 23.72 -10.43 -5.38
N VAL A 66 22.98 -11.54 -5.29
CA VAL A 66 21.53 -11.57 -5.52
C VAL A 66 20.79 -10.71 -4.50
N TYR A 67 21.15 -10.83 -3.23
CA TYR A 67 20.60 -10.02 -2.14
C TYR A 67 20.70 -8.52 -2.44
N TRP A 68 21.90 -8.01 -2.71
CA TRP A 68 22.10 -6.59 -2.99
C TRP A 68 21.42 -6.14 -4.28
N GLN A 69 21.34 -7.01 -5.30
CA GLN A 69 20.58 -6.71 -6.52
C GLN A 69 19.07 -6.62 -6.23
N LYS A 70 18.52 -7.51 -5.39
CA LYS A 70 17.12 -7.47 -4.97
C LYS A 70 16.82 -6.21 -4.17
N ILE A 71 17.68 -5.84 -3.20
CA ILE A 71 17.58 -4.57 -2.45
C ILE A 71 17.52 -3.38 -3.41
N ASN A 72 18.44 -3.31 -4.38
CA ASN A 72 18.47 -2.24 -5.36
C ASN A 72 17.19 -2.20 -6.23
N ASN A 73 16.71 -3.37 -6.68
CA ASN A 73 15.50 -3.49 -7.48
C ASN A 73 14.26 -3.00 -6.70
N MET A 74 14.10 -3.42 -5.44
CA MET A 74 12.99 -2.99 -4.57
C MET A 74 13.06 -1.49 -4.31
N ALA A 75 14.23 -0.98 -3.95
CA ALA A 75 14.43 0.44 -3.69
C ALA A 75 14.12 1.32 -4.92
N SER A 76 14.57 0.88 -6.10
CA SER A 76 14.30 1.56 -7.37
C SER A 76 12.80 1.67 -7.64
N VAL A 77 12.04 0.60 -7.39
CA VAL A 77 10.57 0.60 -7.55
C VAL A 77 9.93 1.56 -6.57
N ILE A 78 10.22 1.42 -5.27
CA ILE A 78 9.64 2.26 -4.21
C ILE A 78 9.88 3.75 -4.49
N SER A 79 11.09 4.10 -4.97
CA SER A 79 11.45 5.49 -5.26
C SER A 79 10.58 6.14 -6.34
N GLN A 80 10.00 5.33 -7.24
CA GLN A 80 9.22 5.79 -8.39
C GLN A 80 7.70 5.81 -8.14
N ILE A 81 7.21 5.16 -7.08
CA ILE A 81 5.77 5.09 -6.80
C ILE A 81 5.22 6.49 -6.49
N GLY A 82 4.39 6.99 -7.39
CA GLY A 82 3.73 8.29 -7.29
C GLY A 82 4.62 9.52 -7.52
N ALA A 83 5.89 9.31 -7.87
CA ALA A 83 6.88 10.39 -8.05
C ALA A 83 6.49 11.38 -9.17
N ASP A 84 5.67 10.97 -10.14
CA ASP A 84 5.17 11.82 -11.22
C ASP A 84 4.20 12.92 -10.75
N LYS A 85 3.60 12.76 -9.56
CA LYS A 85 2.69 13.75 -8.97
C LYS A 85 3.24 14.44 -7.74
N THR A 86 4.01 13.75 -6.92
CA THR A 86 4.50 14.27 -5.63
C THR A 86 5.96 14.74 -5.70
N ASN A 87 6.69 14.45 -6.78
CA ASN A 87 8.13 14.67 -6.90
C ASN A 87 8.95 13.99 -5.79
N THR A 88 8.41 12.92 -5.18
CA THR A 88 9.07 12.11 -4.16
C THR A 88 8.45 10.71 -4.12
N SER A 89 9.07 9.79 -3.40
CA SER A 89 8.56 8.44 -3.15
C SER A 89 7.38 8.49 -2.16
N PRO A 90 6.72 7.36 -1.83
CA PRO A 90 5.60 7.33 -0.90
C PRO A 90 5.92 7.96 0.46
N ALA A 91 5.01 8.77 1.00
CA ALA A 91 5.15 9.30 2.35
C ALA A 91 5.06 8.18 3.38
N ILE A 92 4.23 7.17 3.09
CA ILE A 92 4.06 5.94 3.86
C ILE A 92 3.96 4.78 2.86
N ILE A 93 4.64 3.68 3.14
CA ILE A 93 4.51 2.43 2.40
C ILE A 93 4.46 1.25 3.36
N GLY A 94 3.36 0.50 3.31
CA GLY A 94 3.30 -0.83 3.93
C GLY A 94 4.03 -1.85 3.05
N VAL A 95 4.76 -2.77 3.67
CA VAL A 95 5.46 -3.85 2.97
C VAL A 95 5.15 -5.19 3.63
N SER A 96 5.28 -6.25 2.86
CA SER A 96 5.15 -7.64 3.32
C SER A 96 6.22 -8.51 2.68
N GLU A 97 6.32 -9.76 3.13
CA GLU A 97 7.33 -10.71 2.64
C GLU A 97 8.75 -10.24 2.98
N VAL A 98 8.89 -9.76 4.23
CA VAL A 98 10.13 -9.26 4.82
C VAL A 98 10.60 -10.26 5.87
N GLU A 99 11.89 -10.58 5.89
CA GLU A 99 12.43 -11.51 6.88
C GLU A 99 12.67 -10.88 8.25
N ASN A 100 13.31 -9.71 8.29
CA ASN A 100 13.76 -9.11 9.54
C ASN A 100 14.00 -7.59 9.41
N LEU A 101 14.37 -6.95 10.52
CA LEU A 101 14.67 -5.51 10.53
C LEU A 101 15.89 -5.15 9.68
N SER A 102 16.96 -5.96 9.66
CA SER A 102 18.19 -5.65 8.93
C SER A 102 17.95 -5.51 7.43
N VAL A 103 17.13 -6.37 6.82
CA VAL A 103 16.82 -6.24 5.39
C VAL A 103 16.07 -4.94 5.06
N LEU A 104 15.25 -4.43 5.98
CA LEU A 104 14.58 -3.15 5.83
C LEU A 104 15.55 -1.98 6.01
N GLU A 105 16.50 -2.09 6.94
CA GLU A 105 17.55 -1.09 7.12
C GLU A 105 18.40 -0.94 5.85
N ASP A 106 18.82 -2.05 5.26
CA ASP A 106 19.57 -2.06 4.01
C ASP A 106 18.74 -1.49 2.85
N LEU A 107 17.44 -1.81 2.80
CA LEU A 107 16.52 -1.26 1.81
C LEU A 107 16.42 0.27 1.91
N VAL A 108 16.20 0.83 3.10
CA VAL A 108 16.04 2.29 3.25
C VAL A 108 17.35 3.06 3.12
N LYS A 109 18.49 2.42 3.39
CA LYS A 109 19.85 2.98 3.20
C LYS A 109 20.37 2.86 1.77
N SER A 110 19.68 2.15 0.89
CA SER A 110 20.05 1.99 -0.53
C SER A 110 20.12 3.32 -1.29
N GLU A 111 20.84 3.35 -2.42
CA GLU A 111 21.07 4.55 -3.23
C GLU A 111 19.77 5.28 -3.61
N HIS A 112 18.71 4.54 -3.93
CA HIS A 112 17.44 5.11 -4.39
C HIS A 112 16.60 5.71 -3.26
N LEU A 113 16.80 5.29 -1.99
CA LEU A 113 15.92 5.67 -0.87
C LEU A 113 16.62 6.47 0.23
N ALA A 114 17.94 6.42 0.34
CA ALA A 114 18.69 7.04 1.44
C ALA A 114 18.36 8.54 1.64
N LYS A 115 18.16 9.29 0.54
CA LYS A 115 17.83 10.73 0.59
C LYS A 115 16.43 11.04 1.11
N MET A 116 15.56 10.04 1.18
CA MET A 116 14.16 10.21 1.63
C MET A 116 14.02 10.06 3.14
N ASP A 117 15.08 9.59 3.83
CA ASP A 117 15.14 9.43 5.30
C ASP A 117 13.90 8.69 5.85
N TYR A 118 13.72 7.45 5.38
CA TYR A 118 12.66 6.58 5.86
C TYR A 118 12.94 6.12 7.30
N GLY A 119 11.92 6.18 8.16
CA GLY A 119 11.82 5.42 9.39
C GLY A 119 11.12 4.08 9.15
N ILE A 120 11.26 3.17 10.12
CA ILE A 120 10.77 1.79 10.05
C ILE A 120 9.93 1.51 11.30
N VAL A 121 8.78 0.86 11.12
CA VAL A 121 8.06 0.14 12.19
C VAL A 121 7.95 -1.32 11.75
N HIS A 122 8.57 -2.22 12.52
CA HIS A 122 8.68 -3.65 12.24
C HIS A 122 8.64 -4.44 13.55
N TYR A 123 8.07 -5.64 13.49
CA TYR A 123 8.02 -6.63 14.56
C TYR A 123 8.07 -8.02 13.98
N ASP A 124 8.79 -8.90 14.65
CA ASP A 124 8.80 -10.32 14.29
C ASP A 124 7.43 -10.94 14.60
N SER A 125 6.89 -11.69 13.64
CA SER A 125 5.60 -12.36 13.79
C SER A 125 5.77 -13.87 14.05
N PRO A 126 4.73 -14.56 14.54
CA PRO A 126 4.80 -16.00 14.78
C PRO A 126 4.88 -16.86 13.52
N ASP A 127 5.02 -16.31 12.31
CA ASP A 127 5.13 -17.08 11.08
C ASP A 127 6.39 -17.95 11.12
N LYS A 128 6.25 -19.24 10.80
CA LYS A 128 7.36 -20.19 10.93
C LYS A 128 8.51 -19.93 9.96
N ARG A 129 8.28 -19.17 8.89
CA ARG A 129 9.31 -18.80 7.90
C ARG A 129 9.97 -17.45 8.24
N GLY A 130 9.55 -16.78 9.33
CA GLY A 130 9.98 -15.43 9.66
C GLY A 130 9.49 -14.38 8.67
N ILE A 131 8.34 -14.59 8.04
CA ILE A 131 7.78 -13.59 7.12
C ILE A 131 6.97 -12.58 7.89
N ASP A 132 7.30 -11.31 7.75
CA ASP A 132 6.66 -10.20 8.45
C ASP A 132 6.06 -9.15 7.51
N VAL A 133 5.35 -8.23 8.15
CA VAL A 133 4.90 -6.96 7.58
C VAL A 133 5.62 -5.80 8.26
N ALA A 134 5.80 -4.70 7.53
CA ALA A 134 6.36 -3.48 8.09
C ALA A 134 5.70 -2.24 7.49
N LEU A 135 5.93 -1.11 8.16
CA LEU A 135 5.59 0.20 7.67
C LEU A 135 6.87 1.05 7.56
N LEU A 136 7.19 1.47 6.33
CA LEU A 136 8.24 2.45 6.07
C LEU A 136 7.58 3.81 5.87
N TYR A 137 8.15 4.85 6.46
CA TYR A 137 7.59 6.20 6.37
C TYR A 137 8.66 7.27 6.25
N GLN A 138 8.45 8.29 5.41
CA GLN A 138 9.35 9.43 5.37
C GLN A 138 9.14 10.29 6.61
N LYS A 139 10.19 10.43 7.44
CA LYS A 139 10.11 11.12 8.75
C LYS A 139 9.65 12.58 8.65
N ARG A 140 9.91 13.22 7.51
CA ARG A 140 9.48 14.61 7.24
C ARG A 140 7.96 14.77 7.04
N TYR A 141 7.25 13.69 6.72
CA TYR A 141 5.80 13.73 6.49
C TYR A 141 5.01 12.97 7.55
N PHE A 142 5.53 11.86 8.06
CA PHE A 142 4.79 11.04 9.00
C PHE A 142 5.56 10.86 10.31
N LYS A 143 4.86 11.05 11.43
CA LYS A 143 5.39 10.88 12.79
C LYS A 143 4.53 9.87 13.53
N PRO A 144 4.95 8.60 13.61
CA PRO A 144 4.27 7.60 14.42
C PRO A 144 4.22 8.03 15.90
N VAL A 145 3.09 7.82 16.55
CA VAL A 145 2.88 8.07 17.98
C VAL A 145 2.39 6.83 18.73
N TYR A 146 1.91 5.82 18.00
CA TYR A 146 1.47 4.55 18.55
C TYR A 146 1.64 3.44 17.50
N HIS A 147 2.05 2.25 17.91
CA HIS A 147 2.04 1.07 17.06
C HIS A 147 1.92 -0.19 17.88
N GLU A 148 1.24 -1.19 17.32
CA GLU A 148 0.92 -2.46 17.99
C GLU A 148 0.68 -3.55 16.93
N THR A 149 1.04 -4.79 17.24
CA THR A 149 0.75 -5.95 16.41
C THR A 149 -0.41 -6.77 16.96
N PHE A 150 -1.17 -7.39 16.04
CA PHE A 150 -2.35 -8.17 16.38
C PHE A 150 -2.31 -9.53 15.68
N ASN A 151 -2.28 -10.60 16.46
CA ASN A 151 -2.38 -11.94 15.93
C ASN A 151 -3.85 -12.28 15.58
N PRO A 152 -4.16 -12.73 14.36
CA PRO A 152 -5.52 -13.11 13.99
C PRO A 152 -6.04 -14.37 14.71
N ASN A 153 -5.17 -15.09 15.44
CA ASN A 153 -5.47 -16.27 16.24
C ASN A 153 -6.28 -17.31 15.43
N ILE A 154 -5.64 -17.81 14.37
CA ILE A 154 -6.21 -18.79 13.45
C ILE A 154 -5.95 -20.19 13.96
N TYR A 155 -6.96 -21.05 13.91
CA TYR A 155 -6.87 -22.46 14.27
C TYR A 155 -7.40 -23.32 13.12
N ARG A 156 -6.76 -24.47 12.88
CA ARG A 156 -7.19 -25.48 11.91
C ARG A 156 -7.17 -26.83 12.60
N GLU A 157 -8.32 -27.53 12.60
CA GLU A 157 -8.46 -28.85 13.23
C GLU A 157 -8.02 -28.85 14.71
N GLY A 158 -8.29 -27.77 15.43
CA GLY A 158 -7.91 -27.61 16.84
C GLY A 158 -6.47 -27.13 17.08
N TYR A 159 -5.62 -27.09 16.07
CA TYR A 159 -4.22 -26.64 16.19
C TYR A 159 -4.05 -25.18 15.77
N LYS A 160 -3.21 -24.44 16.51
CA LYS A 160 -2.86 -23.06 16.16
C LYS A 160 -2.11 -23.03 14.83
N VAL A 161 -2.58 -22.21 13.91
CA VAL A 161 -1.89 -21.88 12.66
C VAL A 161 -1.01 -20.68 12.92
N TYR A 162 0.30 -20.91 12.89
CA TYR A 162 1.33 -19.88 12.94
C TYR A 162 1.31 -19.10 11.62
N THR A 163 1.05 -17.80 11.71
CA THR A 163 0.81 -16.89 10.59
C THR A 163 1.25 -15.49 11.00
N ARG A 164 1.36 -14.62 10.00
CA ARG A 164 1.66 -13.20 10.13
C ARG A 164 0.69 -12.47 11.06
N ASP A 165 1.25 -11.56 11.84
CA ASP A 165 0.50 -10.55 12.58
C ASP A 165 0.05 -9.40 11.66
N GLN A 166 -0.93 -8.63 12.14
CA GLN A 166 -1.37 -7.38 11.52
C GLN A 166 -0.77 -6.20 12.28
N LEU A 167 -0.18 -5.24 11.58
CA LEU A 167 0.50 -4.10 12.20
C LEU A 167 -0.39 -2.85 12.15
N LEU A 168 -0.80 -2.32 13.30
CA LEU A 168 -1.40 -0.99 13.43
C LEU A 168 -0.31 0.04 13.70
N VAL A 169 -0.30 1.13 12.93
CA VAL A 169 0.51 2.32 13.20
C VAL A 169 -0.38 3.55 13.17
N SER A 170 -0.40 4.32 14.25
CA SER A 170 -1.08 5.61 14.34
C SER A 170 -0.05 6.73 14.43
N GLY A 171 -0.27 7.82 13.71
CA GLY A 171 0.69 8.92 13.64
C GLY A 171 0.15 10.14 12.93
N TYR A 172 0.91 11.23 12.98
CA TYR A 172 0.56 12.46 12.29
C TYR A 172 1.16 12.46 10.89
N LEU A 173 0.31 12.45 9.86
CA LEU A 173 0.69 12.76 8.48
C LEU A 173 0.51 14.26 8.26
N ASP A 174 1.65 14.95 8.16
CA ASP A 174 1.77 16.39 8.32
C ASP A 174 1.15 16.85 9.66
N ASP A 175 -0.06 17.39 9.63
CA ASP A 175 -0.81 17.91 10.77
C ASP A 175 -2.06 17.07 11.12
N GLU A 176 -2.26 15.91 10.49
CA GLU A 176 -3.45 15.08 10.70
C GLU A 176 -3.14 13.70 11.26
N LEU A 177 -3.87 13.31 12.31
CA LEU A 177 -3.81 11.96 12.84
C LEU A 177 -4.43 10.98 11.83
N ILE A 178 -3.66 9.97 11.46
CA ILE A 178 -4.09 8.86 10.61
C ILE A 178 -3.69 7.53 11.25
N HIS A 179 -4.40 6.48 10.86
CA HIS A 179 -4.16 5.12 11.31
C HIS A 179 -3.95 4.23 10.10
N VAL A 180 -2.89 3.41 10.12
CA VAL A 180 -2.55 2.48 9.05
C VAL A 180 -2.54 1.07 9.62
N ILE A 181 -3.27 0.15 8.98
CA ILE A 181 -3.22 -1.28 9.29
C ILE A 181 -2.55 -1.99 8.12
N VAL A 182 -1.37 -2.56 8.34
CA VAL A 182 -0.62 -3.33 7.34
C VAL A 182 -0.91 -4.82 7.51
N ASN A 183 -1.23 -5.48 6.40
CA ASN A 183 -1.73 -6.85 6.37
C ASN A 183 -0.91 -7.73 5.42
N HIS A 184 -0.74 -8.99 5.80
CA HIS A 184 -0.41 -10.08 4.89
C HIS A 184 -1.22 -11.32 5.30
N TRP A 185 -2.36 -11.53 4.66
CA TRP A 185 -3.30 -12.59 5.06
C TRP A 185 -2.84 -13.99 4.62
N PRO A 186 -3.35 -15.06 5.26
CA PRO A 186 -3.01 -16.42 4.87
C PRO A 186 -3.23 -16.71 3.39
N SER A 187 -2.25 -17.35 2.76
CA SER A 187 -2.30 -17.69 1.34
C SER A 187 -3.41 -18.70 1.01
N ARG A 188 -3.72 -18.84 -0.28
CA ARG A 188 -4.73 -19.78 -0.80
C ARG A 188 -4.27 -21.25 -0.82
N SER A 189 -3.46 -21.67 0.16
CA SER A 189 -2.91 -23.03 0.26
C SER A 189 -4.02 -24.09 0.34
N GLY A 190 -3.98 -25.05 -0.59
CA GLY A 190 -5.02 -26.08 -0.73
C GLY A 190 -6.31 -25.59 -1.41
N GLY A 191 -6.28 -24.41 -2.05
CA GLY A 191 -7.39 -23.82 -2.78
C GLY A 191 -8.13 -22.74 -1.98
N GLU A 192 -8.78 -21.82 -2.72
CA GLU A 192 -9.51 -20.68 -2.14
C GLU A 192 -10.54 -21.13 -1.10
N ALA A 193 -11.41 -22.08 -1.44
CA ALA A 193 -12.49 -22.52 -0.57
C ALA A 193 -11.99 -23.14 0.75
N LYS A 194 -10.92 -23.94 0.70
CA LYS A 194 -10.34 -24.59 1.89
C LYS A 194 -9.67 -23.58 2.83
N SER A 195 -9.04 -22.55 2.27
CA SER A 195 -8.28 -21.55 3.01
C SER A 195 -9.10 -20.34 3.42
N ARG A 196 -10.29 -20.13 2.83
CA ARG A 196 -11.19 -18.99 3.08
C ARG A 196 -11.44 -18.71 4.57
N PRO A 197 -11.74 -19.68 5.44
CA PRO A 197 -12.02 -19.38 6.85
C PRO A 197 -10.85 -18.70 7.57
N SER A 198 -9.60 -19.01 7.18
CA SER A 198 -8.41 -18.36 7.73
C SER A 198 -8.33 -16.89 7.32
N ARG A 199 -8.67 -16.55 6.07
CA ARG A 199 -8.70 -15.15 5.61
C ARG A 199 -9.88 -14.37 6.18
N GLU A 200 -11.05 -14.99 6.33
CA GLU A 200 -12.18 -14.37 7.03
C GLU A 200 -11.85 -14.07 8.49
N LYS A 201 -11.10 -14.97 9.17
CA LYS A 201 -10.61 -14.71 10.53
C LYS A 201 -9.62 -13.54 10.59
N ALA A 202 -8.72 -13.43 9.61
CA ALA A 202 -7.82 -12.29 9.50
C ALA A 202 -8.59 -10.98 9.19
N ALA A 203 -9.61 -11.02 8.34
CA ALA A 203 -10.51 -9.90 8.10
C ALA A 203 -11.28 -9.48 9.36
N PHE A 204 -11.71 -10.45 10.17
CA PHE A 204 -12.36 -10.19 11.46
C PHE A 204 -11.40 -9.58 12.49
N GLN A 205 -10.10 -9.91 12.44
CA GLN A 205 -9.12 -9.22 13.28
C GLN A 205 -9.01 -7.74 12.90
N ASN A 206 -9.09 -7.40 11.61
CA ASN A 206 -9.16 -5.99 11.18
C ASN A 206 -10.39 -5.27 11.74
N THR A 207 -11.58 -5.91 11.79
CA THR A 207 -12.77 -5.24 12.35
C THR A 207 -12.55 -4.86 13.81
N LYS A 208 -11.90 -5.72 14.60
CA LYS A 208 -11.55 -5.43 16.00
C LYS A 208 -10.56 -4.28 16.13
N ILE A 209 -9.52 -4.25 15.29
CA ILE A 209 -8.53 -3.16 15.30
C ILE A 209 -9.22 -1.82 14.95
N ILE A 210 -10.11 -1.83 13.95
CA ILE A 210 -10.89 -0.65 13.55
C ILE A 210 -11.80 -0.17 14.68
N GLU A 211 -12.48 -1.08 15.38
CA GLU A 211 -13.31 -0.78 16.54
C GLU A 211 -12.48 -0.15 17.67
N GLN A 212 -11.34 -0.76 18.03
CA GLN A 212 -10.41 -0.24 19.04
C GLN A 212 -9.91 1.18 18.72
N VAL A 213 -9.62 1.46 17.44
CA VAL A 213 -9.25 2.82 17.01
C VAL A 213 -10.43 3.78 17.16
N ARG A 214 -11.63 3.36 16.76
CA ARG A 214 -12.84 4.19 16.79
C ARG A 214 -13.39 4.47 18.19
N GLU A 215 -13.07 3.62 19.16
CA GLU A 215 -13.36 3.90 20.58
C GLU A 215 -12.65 5.18 21.06
N LYS A 216 -11.47 5.48 20.52
CA LYS A 216 -10.68 6.68 20.85
C LYS A 216 -10.95 7.84 19.91
N ASP A 217 -11.17 7.56 18.62
CA ASP A 217 -11.51 8.55 17.60
C ASP A 217 -12.68 8.06 16.72
N PRO A 218 -13.93 8.46 17.03
CA PRO A 218 -15.11 8.03 16.28
C PRO A 218 -15.11 8.38 14.78
N ASN A 219 -14.28 9.35 14.35
CA ASN A 219 -14.14 9.76 12.95
C ASN A 219 -12.73 9.47 12.41
N ALA A 220 -12.08 8.45 12.95
CA ALA A 220 -10.71 8.07 12.59
C ALA A 220 -10.51 7.91 11.08
N LYS A 221 -9.41 8.51 10.59
CA LYS A 221 -8.90 8.32 9.23
C LYS A 221 -8.05 7.04 9.19
N ILE A 222 -8.67 5.94 8.80
CA ILE A 222 -8.05 4.61 8.78
C ILE A 222 -7.77 4.20 7.34
N MET A 223 -6.54 3.75 7.09
CA MET A 223 -6.12 3.11 5.85
C MET A 223 -5.76 1.66 6.15
N ILE A 224 -6.35 0.72 5.41
CA ILE A 224 -6.09 -0.72 5.55
C ILE A 224 -5.38 -1.14 4.28
N MET A 225 -4.14 -1.59 4.39
CA MET A 225 -3.32 -1.93 3.24
C MET A 225 -2.66 -3.29 3.43
N GLY A 226 -2.37 -3.98 2.32
CA GLY A 226 -1.82 -5.32 2.44
C GLY A 226 -1.92 -6.15 1.19
N ASP A 227 -1.24 -7.30 1.25
CA ASP A 227 -1.52 -8.47 0.44
C ASP A 227 -2.57 -9.29 1.19
N PHE A 228 -3.79 -9.22 0.69
CA PHE A 228 -4.92 -9.84 1.34
C PHE A 228 -5.13 -11.30 0.92
N ASN A 229 -4.39 -11.82 -0.08
CA ASN A 229 -4.63 -13.14 -0.65
C ASN A 229 -6.10 -13.41 -1.06
N ASP A 230 -6.89 -12.34 -1.23
CA ASP A 230 -8.28 -12.33 -1.64
C ASP A 230 -8.53 -11.18 -2.61
N ASP A 231 -9.33 -11.46 -3.63
CA ASP A 231 -9.83 -10.47 -4.56
C ASP A 231 -10.89 -9.59 -3.88
N PRO A 232 -11.14 -8.35 -4.36
CA PRO A 232 -12.05 -7.40 -3.71
C PRO A 232 -13.49 -7.91 -3.54
N THR A 233 -13.88 -8.93 -4.31
CA THR A 233 -15.23 -9.51 -4.32
C THR A 233 -15.37 -10.72 -3.39
N ASN A 234 -14.30 -11.18 -2.73
CA ASN A 234 -14.35 -12.33 -1.83
C ASN A 234 -15.04 -12.01 -0.48
N SER A 235 -15.43 -13.08 0.22
CA SER A 235 -16.22 -13.02 1.47
C SER A 235 -15.57 -12.20 2.58
N SER A 236 -14.23 -12.26 2.69
CA SER A 236 -13.46 -11.45 3.63
C SER A 236 -13.73 -9.94 3.49
N PHE A 237 -13.93 -9.46 2.26
CA PHE A 237 -14.29 -8.06 1.99
C PHE A 237 -15.79 -7.81 2.03
N LYS A 238 -16.59 -8.67 1.38
CA LYS A 238 -18.03 -8.40 1.20
C LYS A 238 -18.88 -8.74 2.42
N ASN A 239 -18.52 -9.80 3.15
CA ASN A 239 -19.30 -10.32 4.28
C ASN A 239 -18.70 -9.91 5.64
N VAL A 240 -17.37 -9.92 5.76
CA VAL A 240 -16.68 -9.62 7.03
C VAL A 240 -16.42 -8.11 7.17
N LEU A 241 -15.56 -7.53 6.32
CA LEU A 241 -15.27 -6.09 6.35
C LEU A 241 -16.39 -5.22 5.78
N LYS A 242 -17.30 -5.81 5.00
CA LYS A 242 -18.46 -5.16 4.36
C LYS A 242 -18.09 -3.94 3.51
N THR A 243 -16.99 -4.02 2.78
CA THR A 243 -16.47 -2.90 1.99
C THR A 243 -17.41 -2.48 0.86
N LYS A 244 -17.46 -1.18 0.59
CA LYS A 244 -18.23 -0.58 -0.51
C LYS A 244 -17.33 -0.32 -1.72
N GLU A 245 -17.83 -0.67 -2.90
CA GLU A 245 -17.18 -0.40 -4.18
C GLU A 245 -17.36 1.06 -4.62
N LYS A 246 -18.54 1.61 -4.36
CA LYS A 246 -19.01 2.89 -4.86
C LYS A 246 -19.02 3.92 -3.75
N LYS A 247 -18.54 5.14 -4.03
CA LYS A 247 -18.40 6.20 -3.03
C LYS A 247 -19.77 6.64 -2.48
N GLU A 248 -20.77 6.66 -3.34
CA GLU A 248 -22.16 6.99 -3.07
C GLU A 248 -22.84 6.00 -2.10
N ASP A 249 -22.37 4.75 -2.06
CA ASP A 249 -22.91 3.70 -1.17
C ASP A 249 -22.24 3.70 0.22
N VAL A 250 -21.19 4.50 0.41
CA VAL A 250 -20.45 4.59 1.68
C VAL A 250 -21.23 5.45 2.65
N VAL A 251 -21.64 4.85 3.77
CA VAL A 251 -22.23 5.59 4.90
C VAL A 251 -21.23 5.70 6.06
N LYS A 252 -21.64 6.36 7.15
CA LYS A 252 -20.79 6.52 8.34
C LYS A 252 -20.27 5.15 8.79
N ASN A 253 -18.99 5.12 9.15
CA ASN A 253 -18.25 3.93 9.59
C ASN A 253 -17.95 2.86 8.53
N ASP A 254 -18.41 3.02 7.29
CA ASP A 254 -18.05 2.10 6.22
C ASP A 254 -16.58 2.23 5.81
N ILE A 255 -16.09 1.16 5.18
CA ILE A 255 -14.80 1.11 4.49
C ILE A 255 -15.05 1.09 2.98
N PHE A 256 -14.36 1.98 2.28
CA PHE A 256 -14.38 2.06 0.83
C PHE A 256 -13.21 1.27 0.22
N ASN A 257 -13.51 0.48 -0.81
CA ASN A 257 -12.53 -0.28 -1.58
C ASN A 257 -12.44 0.27 -3.01
N PRO A 258 -11.47 1.17 -3.30
CA PRO A 258 -11.30 1.72 -4.65
C PRO A 258 -10.77 0.70 -5.68
N PHE A 259 -10.36 -0.49 -5.25
CA PHE A 259 -9.78 -1.52 -6.12
C PHE A 259 -10.83 -2.50 -6.64
N GLU A 260 -12.05 -2.53 -6.10
CA GLU A 260 -13.11 -3.42 -6.58
C GLU A 260 -13.53 -3.09 -8.03
N GLU A 261 -13.70 -1.81 -8.36
CA GLU A 261 -14.00 -1.37 -9.73
C GLU A 261 -12.84 -1.71 -10.69
N MET A 262 -11.59 -1.58 -10.23
CA MET A 262 -10.40 -1.94 -11.02
C MET A 262 -10.39 -3.43 -11.34
N HIS A 263 -10.63 -4.28 -10.33
CA HIS A 263 -10.70 -5.72 -10.51
C HIS A 263 -11.76 -6.12 -11.54
N LYS A 264 -12.97 -5.51 -11.49
CA LYS A 264 -14.02 -5.77 -12.49
C LYS A 264 -13.65 -5.35 -13.91
N LYS A 265 -12.75 -4.37 -14.06
CA LYS A 265 -12.18 -3.95 -15.34
C LYS A 265 -11.00 -4.82 -15.81
N GLY A 266 -10.66 -5.89 -15.08
CA GLY A 266 -9.58 -6.82 -15.40
C GLY A 266 -8.19 -6.38 -14.95
N PHE A 267 -8.09 -5.32 -14.14
CA PHE A 267 -6.82 -4.98 -13.49
C PHE A 267 -6.47 -6.01 -12.42
N ASN A 268 -5.16 -6.23 -12.24
CA ASN A 268 -4.61 -7.23 -11.34
C ASN A 268 -3.29 -6.72 -10.74
N THR A 269 -2.91 -7.31 -9.63
CA THR A 269 -1.62 -7.07 -8.95
C THR A 269 -0.70 -8.26 -9.07
N LEU A 270 -1.20 -9.45 -9.37
CA LEU A 270 -0.41 -10.66 -9.54
C LEU A 270 -1.05 -11.66 -10.51
N GLY A 271 -0.28 -12.68 -10.88
CA GLY A 271 -0.76 -13.82 -11.67
C GLY A 271 -0.19 -15.15 -11.17
N TYR A 272 -1.06 -16.14 -11.03
CA TYR A 272 -0.71 -17.49 -10.61
C TYR A 272 -1.56 -18.56 -11.32
N ARG A 273 -0.91 -19.53 -11.97
CA ARG A 273 -1.57 -20.63 -12.72
C ARG A 273 -2.69 -20.14 -13.63
N ASP A 274 -2.38 -19.18 -14.50
CA ASP A 274 -3.32 -18.59 -15.47
C ASP A 274 -4.51 -17.83 -14.87
N ASN A 275 -4.49 -17.60 -13.55
CA ASN A 275 -5.41 -16.69 -12.88
C ASN A 275 -4.70 -15.38 -12.58
N ILE A 276 -5.30 -14.28 -13.02
CA ILE A 276 -4.91 -12.93 -12.61
C ILE A 276 -5.76 -12.52 -11.40
N ASN A 277 -5.12 -11.95 -10.39
CA ASN A 277 -5.76 -11.61 -9.13
C ASN A 277 -5.43 -10.18 -8.70
N LEU A 278 -6.30 -9.58 -7.89
CA LEU A 278 -6.07 -8.27 -7.27
C LEU A 278 -6.08 -8.45 -5.75
N PHE A 279 -4.97 -8.92 -5.20
CA PHE A 279 -4.82 -9.16 -3.76
C PHE A 279 -4.26 -7.95 -3.01
N ASP A 280 -3.46 -7.13 -3.68
CA ASP A 280 -2.80 -5.99 -3.07
C ASP A 280 -3.73 -4.77 -3.14
N MET A 281 -4.10 -4.21 -1.99
CA MET A 281 -5.05 -3.09 -1.94
C MET A 281 -4.69 -2.05 -0.88
N VAL A 282 -5.24 -0.85 -1.03
CA VAL A 282 -5.31 0.20 0.00
C VAL A 282 -6.77 0.63 0.14
N LEU A 283 -7.42 0.19 1.21
CA LEU A 283 -8.78 0.55 1.58
C LEU A 283 -8.76 1.77 2.50
N ILE A 284 -9.84 2.53 2.51
CA ILE A 284 -9.94 3.74 3.34
C ILE A 284 -11.27 3.81 4.07
N SER A 285 -11.27 4.36 5.27
CA SER A 285 -12.50 4.71 5.99
C SER A 285 -13.20 5.92 5.37
N GLU A 286 -14.51 6.01 5.60
CA GLU A 286 -15.34 7.12 5.12
C GLU A 286 -14.78 8.55 5.36
N PRO A 287 -14.14 8.89 6.50
CA PRO A 287 -13.57 10.23 6.72
C PRO A 287 -12.50 10.66 5.70
N LEU A 288 -11.84 9.72 5.03
CA LEU A 288 -10.86 9.97 3.96
C LEU A 288 -11.53 10.15 2.59
N LEU A 289 -12.85 9.98 2.49
CA LEU A 289 -13.59 10.25 1.26
C LEU A 289 -14.09 11.69 1.20
N GLU A 290 -14.03 12.23 0.00
CA GLU A 290 -14.74 13.47 -0.34
C GLU A 290 -16.19 13.08 -0.67
N LYS A 291 -17.14 13.74 -0.01
CA LYS A 291 -18.57 13.50 -0.15
C LYS A 291 -19.31 14.83 -0.17
N GLY A 292 -20.24 14.98 -1.12
CA GLY A 292 -21.10 16.15 -1.22
C GLY A 292 -20.37 17.34 -1.84
N GLU A 293 -20.14 18.37 -1.04
CA GLU A 293 -19.38 19.55 -1.46
C GLU A 293 -17.87 19.27 -1.42
N LYS A 294 -17.15 19.79 -2.41
CA LYS A 294 -15.70 19.60 -2.54
C LYS A 294 -14.95 20.30 -1.40
N ASP A 295 -14.75 19.58 -0.30
CA ASP A 295 -13.94 20.00 0.84
C ASP A 295 -12.62 19.22 0.91
N PHE A 296 -11.52 19.94 0.76
CA PHE A 296 -10.15 19.45 0.88
C PHE A 296 -9.39 20.14 2.02
N SER A 297 -10.10 20.70 3.01
CA SER A 297 -9.51 21.26 4.24
C SER A 297 -8.74 20.20 5.04
N THR A 298 -9.09 18.93 4.86
CA THR A 298 -8.39 17.75 5.40
C THR A 298 -7.97 16.80 4.29
N TYR A 299 -7.12 15.82 4.61
CA TYR A 299 -6.72 14.81 3.64
C TYR A 299 -7.90 13.99 3.11
N LYS A 300 -8.06 13.97 1.79
CA LYS A 300 -9.03 13.15 1.06
C LYS A 300 -8.34 12.30 0.00
N MET A 301 -8.84 11.08 -0.22
CA MET A 301 -8.37 10.21 -1.29
C MET A 301 -8.82 10.77 -2.65
N PHE A 302 -7.83 11.10 -3.47
CA PHE A 302 -8.02 11.60 -4.83
C PHE A 302 -8.10 10.47 -5.85
N LYS A 303 -7.15 9.54 -5.80
CA LYS A 303 -7.05 8.46 -6.79
C LYS A 303 -6.33 7.24 -6.22
N ALA A 304 -6.79 6.04 -6.59
CA ALA A 304 -6.09 4.77 -6.38
C ALA A 304 -5.48 4.31 -7.69
N MET A 305 -4.38 3.58 -7.63
CA MET A 305 -3.56 3.18 -8.77
C MET A 305 -2.81 1.87 -8.49
N ILE A 306 -2.54 1.13 -9.57
CA ILE A 306 -1.58 0.02 -9.58
C ILE A 306 -0.33 0.51 -10.31
N PHE A 307 0.85 0.32 -9.71
CA PHE A 307 2.12 0.68 -10.30
C PHE A 307 2.64 -0.47 -11.19
N ASN A 308 2.12 -0.56 -12.42
CA ASN A 308 2.45 -1.62 -13.39
C ASN A 308 3.32 -1.09 -14.56
N LYS A 309 4.43 -0.42 -14.24
CA LYS A 309 5.36 0.08 -15.28
C LYS A 309 5.89 -1.07 -16.14
N ARG A 310 6.16 -0.80 -17.43
CA ARG A 310 6.58 -1.81 -18.42
C ARG A 310 7.84 -2.61 -18.06
N PHE A 311 8.68 -2.12 -17.14
CA PHE A 311 9.86 -2.85 -16.66
C PHE A 311 9.53 -3.85 -15.54
N LEU A 312 8.38 -3.70 -14.89
CA LEU A 312 7.85 -4.63 -13.89
C LEU A 312 7.09 -5.80 -14.48
N THR A 313 6.94 -5.88 -15.81
CA THR A 313 6.17 -6.93 -16.48
C THR A 313 7.08 -7.84 -17.27
N GLY A 314 6.99 -9.15 -17.03
CA GLY A 314 7.67 -10.19 -17.79
C GLY A 314 7.26 -10.14 -19.27
N ARG A 315 8.23 -10.17 -20.18
CA ARG A 315 7.98 -9.98 -21.63
C ARG A 315 8.07 -11.26 -22.46
N ILE A 316 8.66 -12.31 -21.90
CA ILE A 316 8.98 -13.56 -22.59
C ILE A 316 8.70 -14.75 -21.67
N GLY A 317 8.66 -15.94 -22.26
CA GLY A 317 8.48 -17.20 -21.54
C GLY A 317 7.08 -17.38 -20.96
N GLN A 318 6.94 -18.37 -20.09
CA GLN A 318 5.67 -18.77 -19.48
C GLN A 318 5.01 -17.67 -18.62
N TYR A 319 5.81 -16.73 -18.09
CA TYR A 319 5.31 -15.61 -17.26
C TYR A 319 5.12 -14.31 -18.05
N LYS A 320 4.99 -14.39 -19.38
CA LYS A 320 4.73 -13.20 -20.21
C LYS A 320 3.42 -12.53 -19.78
N GLY A 321 3.49 -11.23 -19.47
CA GLY A 321 2.34 -10.42 -19.02
C GLY A 321 2.17 -10.37 -17.50
N TYR A 322 2.92 -11.17 -16.75
CA TYR A 322 2.86 -11.23 -15.29
C TYR A 322 3.87 -10.26 -14.68
N PRO A 323 3.76 -9.91 -13.39
CA PRO A 323 4.85 -9.23 -12.69
C PRO A 323 6.17 -9.98 -12.88
N PHE A 324 7.23 -9.21 -13.12
CA PHE A 324 8.57 -9.73 -13.34
C PHE A 324 9.16 -10.10 -11.97
N ARG A 325 8.84 -11.31 -11.53
CA ARG A 325 9.26 -11.92 -10.25
C ARG A 325 10.76 -12.02 -10.08
N SER A 326 11.24 -11.86 -8.85
CA SER A 326 12.62 -12.06 -8.42
C SER A 326 13.09 -13.49 -8.66
N PHE A 327 12.27 -14.48 -8.32
CA PHE A 327 12.68 -15.88 -8.33
C PHE A 327 11.81 -16.74 -9.26
N ALA A 328 12.47 -17.62 -10.03
CA ALA A 328 11.80 -18.62 -10.87
C ALA A 328 12.74 -19.80 -11.11
N ASP A 329 12.18 -21.00 -11.23
CA ASP A 329 12.90 -22.23 -11.60
C ASP A 329 14.18 -22.49 -10.74
N GLY A 330 14.10 -22.15 -9.44
CA GLY A 330 15.19 -22.35 -8.47
C GLY A 330 16.33 -21.33 -8.57
N GLY A 331 16.14 -20.22 -9.29
CA GLY A 331 17.14 -19.18 -9.47
C GLY A 331 16.59 -17.76 -9.39
N PHE A 332 17.49 -16.80 -9.28
CA PHE A 332 17.17 -15.37 -9.38
C PHE A 332 17.12 -14.93 -10.83
N THR A 333 16.03 -14.29 -11.23
CA THR A 333 15.75 -13.88 -12.62
C THR A 333 16.32 -12.49 -12.96
N GLY A 334 16.73 -11.72 -11.94
CA GLY A 334 17.02 -10.30 -12.06
C GLY A 334 15.77 -9.40 -11.96
N GLY A 335 14.60 -9.98 -11.68
CA GLY A 335 13.32 -9.28 -11.53
C GLY A 335 13.14 -8.57 -10.18
N TYR A 336 11.89 -8.24 -9.88
CA TYR A 336 11.46 -7.36 -8.80
C TYR A 336 10.59 -8.12 -7.79
N SER A 337 9.31 -8.30 -8.10
CA SER A 337 8.32 -8.95 -7.26
C SER A 337 7.34 -9.68 -8.17
N ASP A 338 6.77 -10.78 -7.70
CA ASP A 338 5.63 -11.44 -8.33
C ASP A 338 4.31 -10.66 -8.12
N HIS A 339 4.38 -9.49 -7.47
CA HIS A 339 3.31 -8.52 -7.29
C HIS A 339 3.64 -7.14 -7.90
N TYR A 340 2.62 -6.43 -8.37
CA TYR A 340 2.69 -4.99 -8.66
C TYR A 340 2.36 -4.19 -7.39
N PRO A 341 3.13 -3.12 -7.08
CA PRO A 341 2.75 -2.21 -6.00
C PRO A 341 1.41 -1.53 -6.25
N VAL A 342 0.70 -1.20 -5.18
CA VAL A 342 -0.52 -0.37 -5.24
C VAL A 342 -0.36 0.89 -4.42
N TYR A 343 -1.07 1.95 -4.79
CA TYR A 343 -0.98 3.21 -4.07
C TYR A 343 -2.21 4.08 -4.25
N ILE A 344 -2.40 5.00 -3.31
CA ILE A 344 -3.37 6.08 -3.38
C ILE A 344 -2.67 7.43 -3.27
N TYR A 345 -3.28 8.44 -3.88
CA TYR A 345 -2.97 9.85 -3.61
C TYR A 345 -3.97 10.41 -2.61
N LEU A 346 -3.47 10.96 -1.52
CA LEU A 346 -4.20 11.85 -0.64
C LEU A 346 -3.93 13.30 -1.03
N ILE A 347 -4.97 14.13 -1.07
CA ILE A 347 -4.87 15.56 -1.33
C ILE A 347 -5.47 16.38 -0.20
N LYS A 348 -4.85 17.52 0.07
CA LYS A 348 -5.30 18.51 1.05
C LYS A 348 -4.97 19.91 0.52
N GLU A 349 -5.91 20.84 0.59
CA GLU A 349 -5.71 22.23 0.19
C GLU A 349 -4.66 22.87 1.11
N LYS A 350 -3.68 23.57 0.51
CA LYS A 350 -2.69 24.34 1.25
C LYS A 350 -3.39 25.55 1.85
N LYS A 351 -3.16 25.77 3.15
CA LYS A 351 -3.56 26.99 3.83
C LYS A 351 -2.75 28.19 3.36
#